data_AF-A0ABD3MQQ6-F1
#
_entry.id   AF-A0ABD3MQQ6-F1
#
_cell.length_a   1.000
_cell.length_b   1.000
_cell.length_c   1.000
_cell.angle_alpha   90.00
_cell.angle_beta   90.00
_cell.angle_gamma   90.00
#
_symmetry.space_group_name_H-M   'P 1'
#
loop_
_entity.id
_entity.type
_entity.pdbx_description
1 polymer ?
#
loop_
_entity_poly.entity_id
_entity_poly.type
_entity_poly.pdbx_seq_one_letter_code
_entity_poly.pdbx_strand_id
1 'polypeptide(L)'
;MSKPTFDLLSFRPIRSDALLRYNSLNQSEPLRINLYLFASITLLLYPTWCESVTSEIATPISIAVTSLGGIGSAALFWRERSRRSNQLYRMEKELNAEQLVVRYTPLNSSISSTRYTARLGQLKGKKRILAIRGTKEQIASIWDSVCALRNRLVQSSTLVVFVPIDRSTRNDWGCWDDGGSSTATWLAEARNVDGQEEGIGWLNYFRDLLDKGNGSSSSEEDIHGIAWFALNFKGRSIASGQGEAPRLLELLGQQLQPTELLDETDESESTSSTSVKQILDCQRKFYTVLTNSSDASEMQPVFTRYPVEEVDEVINGGGRIDSWDKCLDPDARPVGMVIAGSDAWVSIMNANVAYSTCIEFPQNNGGWSDATLLAMQRWVRDDDASTSMDEDGGWRLELHQTIPWSAASRAGGTLRCDCRGCVALTRVPERRTLGGLIG
;
A
#
# COMPACT_ATOMS: atom_id res chain seq x y z
N MET A 1 17.90 -16.97 15.49
CA MET A 1 18.22 -15.55 15.25
C MET A 1 19.71 -15.33 15.38
N SER A 2 20.30 -14.48 14.55
CA SER A 2 21.67 -13.98 14.75
C SER A 2 21.75 -13.18 16.06
N LYS A 3 22.84 -13.38 16.82
CA LYS A 3 23.04 -12.64 18.08
C LYS A 3 23.27 -11.15 17.77
N PRO A 4 22.70 -10.23 18.57
CA PRO A 4 23.01 -8.82 18.44
C PRO A 4 24.46 -8.56 18.84
N THR A 5 25.13 -7.68 18.08
CA THR A 5 26.49 -7.20 18.30
C THR A 5 26.46 -5.70 18.52
N PHE A 6 27.23 -5.19 19.48
CA PHE A 6 27.29 -3.76 19.73
C PHE A 6 27.99 -3.03 18.57
N ASP A 7 27.29 -2.13 17.88
CA ASP A 7 27.84 -1.31 16.81
C ASP A 7 28.38 0.00 17.39
N LEU A 8 29.70 0.20 17.35
CA LEU A 8 30.35 1.40 17.88
C LEU A 8 29.94 2.69 17.16
N LEU A 9 29.55 2.60 15.88
CA LEU A 9 29.17 3.77 15.08
C LEU A 9 27.75 4.24 15.40
N SER A 10 26.85 3.31 15.71
CA SER A 10 25.46 3.63 16.09
C SER A 10 25.25 3.72 17.60
N PHE A 11 26.20 3.24 18.41
CA PHE A 11 26.15 3.07 19.86
C PHE A 11 24.92 2.29 20.36
N ARG A 12 24.61 1.18 19.70
CA ARG A 12 23.54 0.29 20.11
C ARG A 12 23.82 -1.16 19.71
N PRO A 13 23.23 -2.16 20.37
CA PRO A 13 23.22 -3.52 19.88
C PRO A 13 22.42 -3.61 18.57
N ILE A 14 22.99 -4.28 17.57
CA ILE A 14 22.39 -4.47 16.24
C ILE A 14 22.53 -5.93 15.82
N ARG A 15 21.49 -6.49 15.20
CA ARG A 15 21.51 -7.86 14.66
C ARG A 15 22.66 -8.05 13.68
N SER A 16 23.49 -9.08 13.86
CA SER A 16 24.76 -9.20 13.13
C SER A 16 24.63 -9.33 11.61
N ASP A 17 23.56 -9.98 11.12
CA ASP A 17 23.23 -10.09 9.70
C ASP A 17 22.71 -8.78 9.09
N ALA A 18 21.98 -7.97 9.86
CA ALA A 18 21.61 -6.61 9.43
C ALA A 18 22.88 -5.76 9.22
N LEU A 19 23.82 -5.84 10.16
CA LEU A 19 25.10 -5.14 10.11
C LEU A 19 25.97 -5.62 8.93
N LEU A 20 26.04 -6.93 8.68
CA LEU A 20 26.75 -7.49 7.52
C LEU A 20 26.15 -7.01 6.19
N ARG A 21 24.82 -7.03 6.07
CA ARG A 21 24.11 -6.57 4.87
C ARG A 21 24.30 -5.07 4.65
N TYR A 22 24.33 -4.30 5.72
CA TYR A 22 24.57 -2.86 5.63
C TYR A 22 26.00 -2.56 5.19
N ASN A 23 27.00 -3.20 5.81
CA ASN A 23 28.41 -2.92 5.54
C ASN A 23 28.82 -3.31 4.12
N SER A 24 28.17 -4.32 3.51
CA SER A 24 28.43 -4.66 2.10
C SER A 24 27.90 -3.62 1.12
N LEU A 25 26.86 -2.86 1.47
CA LEU A 25 26.25 -1.85 0.62
C LEU A 25 26.81 -0.44 0.83
N ASN A 26 27.26 -0.11 2.05
CA ASN A 26 27.62 1.25 2.47
C ASN A 26 29.07 1.34 2.99
N GLN A 27 30.04 0.89 2.19
CA GLN A 27 31.44 0.80 2.62
C GLN A 27 32.09 2.16 2.99
N SER A 28 31.65 3.26 2.38
CA SER A 28 32.21 4.60 2.62
C SER A 28 31.58 5.36 3.79
N GLU A 29 30.42 4.93 4.29
CA GLU A 29 29.69 5.63 5.37
C GLU A 29 30.38 5.52 6.74
N PRO A 30 30.90 4.35 7.17
CA PRO A 30 31.74 4.23 8.37
C PRO A 30 32.92 5.20 8.38
N LEU A 31 33.60 5.35 7.23
CA LEU A 31 34.75 6.25 7.09
C LEU A 31 34.32 7.71 7.28
N ARG A 32 33.22 8.13 6.66
CA ARG A 32 32.68 9.50 6.81
C ARG A 32 32.33 9.81 8.26
N ILE A 33 31.67 8.89 8.96
CA ILE A 33 31.33 9.04 10.39
C ILE A 33 32.60 9.23 11.23
N ASN A 34 33.62 8.39 11.03
CA ASN A 34 34.88 8.48 11.75
C ASN A 34 35.66 9.77 11.42
N LEU A 35 35.68 10.19 10.15
CA LEU A 35 36.35 11.43 9.74
C LEU A 35 35.70 12.67 10.36
N TYR A 36 34.36 12.74 10.37
CA TYR A 36 33.67 13.86 11.02
C TYR A 36 33.87 13.86 12.53
N LEU A 37 33.83 12.68 13.18
CA LEU A 37 34.12 12.57 14.61
C LEU A 37 35.55 13.02 14.93
N PHE A 38 36.53 12.53 14.17
CA PHE A 38 37.93 12.89 14.34
C PHE A 38 38.17 14.37 14.09
N ALA A 39 37.63 14.93 13.00
CA ALA A 39 37.71 16.36 12.72
C ALA A 39 37.07 17.20 13.84
N SER A 40 35.93 16.76 14.38
CA SER A 40 35.28 17.44 15.51
C SER A 40 36.18 17.50 16.73
N ILE A 41 36.74 16.35 17.13
CA ILE A 41 37.62 16.24 18.31
C ILE A 41 38.88 17.07 18.10
N THR A 42 39.55 16.93 16.97
CA THR A 42 40.81 17.62 16.67
C THR A 42 40.62 19.13 16.60
N LEU A 43 39.52 19.62 16.01
CA LEU A 43 39.26 21.05 15.89
C LEU A 43 38.83 21.68 17.22
N LEU A 44 38.05 20.97 18.04
CA LEU A 44 37.67 21.43 19.38
C LEU A 44 38.85 21.39 20.37
N LEU A 45 39.75 20.41 20.23
CA LEU A 45 40.96 20.28 21.04
C LEU A 45 42.17 21.03 20.46
N TYR A 46 42.00 21.76 19.34
CA TYR A 46 43.10 22.50 18.72
C TYR A 46 43.88 23.38 19.71
N PRO A 47 43.25 24.13 20.64
CA PRO A 47 44.00 24.97 21.58
C PRO A 47 44.96 24.17 22.47
N THR A 48 44.52 23.01 22.97
CA THR A 48 45.33 22.16 23.85
C THR A 48 46.42 21.40 23.08
N TRP A 49 46.15 21.04 21.83
CA TRP A 49 47.12 20.36 20.96
C TRP A 49 48.17 21.33 20.42
N CYS A 50 47.80 22.58 20.10
CA CYS A 50 48.73 23.62 19.66
C CYS A 50 49.77 23.89 20.75
N GLU A 51 49.32 24.13 21.98
CA GLU A 51 50.21 24.40 23.11
C GLU A 51 51.14 23.22 23.41
N SER A 52 50.62 21.99 23.39
CA SER A 52 51.40 20.80 23.73
C SER A 52 52.35 20.30 22.64
N VAL A 53 52.03 20.50 21.35
CA VAL A 53 52.81 19.96 20.23
C VAL A 53 53.76 21.00 19.63
N THR A 54 53.30 22.24 19.44
CA THR A 54 54.12 23.29 18.80
C THR A 54 54.73 24.26 19.82
N SER A 55 54.34 24.18 21.10
CA SER A 55 54.71 25.16 22.14
C SER A 55 54.24 26.60 21.82
N GLU A 56 53.27 26.74 20.90
CA GLU A 56 52.68 28.02 20.52
C GLU A 56 51.28 28.19 21.14
N ILE A 57 50.95 29.43 21.52
CA ILE A 57 49.62 29.78 22.03
C ILE A 57 48.70 30.07 20.84
N ALA A 58 47.57 29.36 20.75
CA ALA A 58 46.58 29.58 19.71
C ALA A 58 46.01 31.01 19.74
N THR A 59 45.96 31.67 18.58
CA THR A 59 45.37 33.01 18.46
C THR A 59 43.85 32.98 18.63
N PRO A 60 43.20 34.07 19.08
CA PRO A 60 41.73 34.15 19.17
C PRO A 60 41.01 33.82 17.86
N ILE A 61 41.58 34.24 16.73
CA ILE A 61 41.03 33.97 15.39
C ILE A 61 41.10 32.46 15.09
N SER A 62 42.24 31.82 15.34
CA SER A 62 42.36 30.37 15.13
C SER A 62 41.42 29.57 16.04
N ILE A 63 41.25 29.98 17.31
CA ILE A 63 40.31 29.33 18.24
C ILE A 63 38.88 29.43 17.73
N ALA A 64 38.46 30.60 17.23
CA ALA A 64 37.13 30.81 16.68
C ALA A 64 36.89 29.95 15.43
N VAL A 65 37.84 29.92 14.50
CA VAL A 65 37.75 29.11 13.27
C VAL A 65 37.68 27.61 13.58
N THR A 66 38.55 27.11 14.47
CA THR A 66 38.56 25.68 14.79
C THR A 66 37.34 25.27 15.62
N SER A 67 36.86 26.13 16.51
CA SER A 67 35.63 25.87 17.26
C SER A 67 34.41 25.78 16.33
N LEU A 68 34.26 26.70 15.39
CA LEU A 68 33.19 26.66 14.38
C LEU A 68 33.31 25.43 13.48
N GLY A 69 34.52 25.11 13.01
CA GLY A 69 34.77 23.90 12.22
C GLY A 69 34.49 22.61 12.99
N GLY A 70 34.82 22.59 14.29
CA GLY A 70 34.56 21.47 15.20
C GLY A 70 33.06 21.24 15.43
N ILE A 71 32.30 22.31 15.68
CA ILE A 71 30.83 22.26 15.80
C ILE A 71 30.19 21.80 14.47
N GLY A 72 30.64 22.34 13.34
CA GLY A 72 30.15 21.95 12.02
C GLY A 72 30.42 20.47 11.72
N SER A 73 31.61 19.98 12.06
CA SER A 73 31.98 18.56 11.93
C SER A 73 31.12 17.69 12.86
N ALA A 74 30.81 18.15 14.08
CA ALA A 74 29.98 17.41 15.03
C ALA A 74 28.54 17.28 14.53
N ALA A 75 28.00 18.33 13.91
CA ALA A 75 26.69 18.30 13.27
C ALA A 75 26.64 17.31 12.10
N LEU A 76 27.69 17.27 11.26
CA LEU A 76 27.79 16.31 10.15
C LEU A 76 27.95 14.87 10.67
N PHE A 77 28.75 14.65 11.72
CA PHE A 77 28.84 13.37 12.41
C PHE A 77 27.47 12.90 12.89
N TRP A 78 26.73 13.76 13.59
CA TRP A 78 25.40 13.44 14.11
C TRP A 78 24.44 13.06 12.97
N ARG A 79 24.45 13.84 11.89
CA ARG A 79 23.62 13.59 10.70
C ARG A 79 23.89 12.23 10.06
N GLU A 80 25.16 11.90 9.79
CA GLU A 80 25.51 10.61 9.17
C GLU A 80 25.25 9.44 10.14
N ARG A 81 25.54 9.60 11.43
CA ARG A 81 25.22 8.60 12.45
C ARG A 81 23.72 8.32 12.53
N SER A 82 22.88 9.34 12.59
CA SER A 82 21.43 9.19 12.61
C SER A 82 20.92 8.50 11.35
N ARG A 83 21.45 8.88 10.18
CA ARG A 83 21.11 8.23 8.90
C ARG A 83 21.45 6.74 8.91
N ARG A 84 22.66 6.37 9.35
CA ARG A 84 23.08 4.96 9.52
C ARG A 84 22.16 4.22 10.47
N SER A 85 21.89 4.80 11.64
CA SER A 85 21.07 4.17 12.68
C SER A 85 19.65 3.86 12.17
N ASN A 86 19.04 4.81 11.45
CA ASN A 86 17.72 4.64 10.85
C ASN A 86 17.73 3.55 9.77
N GLN A 87 18.75 3.51 8.90
CA GLN A 87 18.88 2.46 7.89
C GLN A 87 19.06 1.07 8.51
N LEU A 88 19.88 0.95 9.55
CA LEU A 88 20.07 -0.31 10.27
C LEU A 88 18.78 -0.77 10.96
N TYR A 89 18.06 0.17 11.59
CA TYR A 89 16.77 -0.10 12.22
C TYR A 89 15.74 -0.62 11.22
N ARG A 90 15.65 0.02 10.06
CA ARG A 90 14.85 -0.44 8.93
C ARG A 90 15.24 -1.86 8.49
N MET A 91 16.54 -2.13 8.31
CA MET A 91 16.99 -3.47 7.90
C MET A 91 16.66 -4.54 8.94
N GLU A 92 16.74 -4.23 10.23
CA GLU A 92 16.33 -5.12 11.31
C GLU A 92 14.83 -5.42 11.24
N LYS A 93 13.98 -4.39 11.04
CA LYS A 93 12.54 -4.56 10.85
C LYS A 93 12.20 -5.41 9.61
N GLU A 94 12.90 -5.21 8.50
CA GLU A 94 12.75 -6.04 7.29
C GLU A 94 13.17 -7.50 7.55
N LEU A 95 14.31 -7.74 8.21
CA LEU A 95 14.80 -9.09 8.56
C LEU A 95 13.95 -9.80 9.63
N ASN A 96 13.24 -9.05 10.46
CA ASN A 96 12.30 -9.58 11.43
C ASN A 96 10.99 -9.99 10.77
N ALA A 97 10.48 -9.21 9.80
CA ALA A 97 9.33 -9.61 8.99
C ALA A 97 9.56 -10.96 8.28
N GLU A 98 10.78 -11.24 7.83
CA GLU A 98 11.12 -12.50 7.17
C GLU A 98 10.86 -13.75 8.01
N GLN A 99 10.77 -13.61 9.34
CA GLN A 99 10.52 -14.71 10.26
C GLN A 99 9.03 -14.96 10.51
N LEU A 100 8.17 -14.02 10.14
CA LEU A 100 6.73 -14.16 10.26
C LEU A 100 6.24 -15.33 9.43
N VAL A 101 5.29 -16.08 9.97
CA VAL A 101 4.81 -17.33 9.39
C VAL A 101 3.40 -17.13 8.87
N VAL A 102 3.16 -17.62 7.65
CA VAL A 102 1.85 -17.64 7.01
C VAL A 102 1.49 -19.03 6.53
N ARG A 103 0.19 -19.30 6.47
CA ARG A 103 -0.38 -20.46 5.79
C ARG A 103 -1.16 -19.99 4.57
N TYR A 104 -0.82 -20.49 3.38
CA TYR A 104 -1.43 -20.05 2.11
C TYR A 104 -1.65 -21.21 1.14
N THR A 105 -2.45 -20.97 0.10
CA THR A 105 -2.70 -21.94 -0.98
C THR A 105 -1.97 -21.51 -2.26
N PRO A 106 -1.08 -22.33 -2.84
CA PRO A 106 -0.38 -21.96 -4.08
C PRO A 106 -1.27 -22.13 -5.33
N LEU A 107 -0.97 -21.35 -6.37
CA LEU A 107 -1.72 -21.31 -7.64
C LEU A 107 -1.89 -22.69 -8.30
N ASN A 108 -0.86 -23.53 -8.28
CA ASN A 108 -0.87 -24.84 -8.97
C ASN A 108 -1.55 -25.96 -8.16
N SER A 109 -2.14 -25.63 -7.00
CA SER A 109 -2.80 -26.61 -6.12
C SER A 109 -4.32 -26.54 -6.16
N SER A 110 -4.93 -25.91 -7.18
CA SER A 110 -6.39 -25.79 -7.34
C SER A 110 -7.16 -27.13 -7.28
N ILE A 111 -6.47 -28.26 -7.38
CA ILE A 111 -7.01 -29.63 -7.31
C ILE A 111 -6.91 -30.24 -5.89
N SER A 112 -6.17 -29.62 -4.96
CA SER A 112 -5.95 -30.12 -3.61
C SER A 112 -6.08 -29.00 -2.56
N SER A 113 -6.85 -29.24 -1.50
CA SER A 113 -6.97 -28.34 -0.33
C SER A 113 -5.68 -28.22 0.51
N THR A 114 -4.54 -28.63 -0.04
CA THR A 114 -3.24 -28.62 0.64
C THR A 114 -2.77 -27.19 0.85
N ARG A 115 -2.79 -26.76 2.11
CA ARG A 115 -2.24 -25.48 2.54
C ARG A 115 -0.78 -25.62 2.92
N TYR A 116 0.04 -24.65 2.49
CA TYR A 116 1.46 -24.62 2.76
C TYR A 116 1.77 -23.60 3.85
N THR A 117 2.60 -24.00 4.80
CA THR A 117 3.14 -23.10 5.81
C THR A 117 4.52 -22.62 5.35
N ALA A 118 4.72 -21.31 5.31
CA ALA A 118 6.00 -20.72 4.93
C ALA A 118 6.32 -19.50 5.80
N ARG A 119 7.61 -19.25 6.01
CA ARG A 119 8.10 -17.97 6.50
C ARG A 119 8.10 -16.94 5.37
N LEU A 120 7.85 -15.67 5.67
CA LEU A 120 7.87 -14.63 4.64
C LEU A 120 9.21 -14.57 3.88
N GLY A 121 10.33 -14.86 4.54
CA GLY A 121 11.63 -14.95 3.91
C GLY A 121 11.72 -16.02 2.80
N GLN A 122 10.94 -17.11 2.90
CA GLN A 122 10.88 -18.18 1.90
C GLN A 122 9.99 -17.83 0.70
N LEU A 123 9.17 -16.78 0.82
CA LEU A 123 8.28 -16.28 -0.24
C LEU A 123 8.93 -15.21 -1.12
N LYS A 124 10.15 -14.78 -0.79
CA LYS A 124 10.95 -13.88 -1.61
C LYS A 124 11.12 -14.44 -3.03
N GLY A 125 11.01 -13.55 -4.01
CA GLY A 125 11.03 -13.87 -5.43
C GLY A 125 9.75 -14.53 -5.95
N LYS A 126 8.80 -14.89 -5.09
CA LYS A 126 7.58 -15.64 -5.46
C LYS A 126 6.31 -14.85 -5.20
N LYS A 127 6.19 -14.20 -4.04
CA LYS A 127 4.99 -13.46 -3.63
C LYS A 127 5.36 -12.12 -2.99
N ARG A 128 4.49 -11.14 -3.20
CA ARG A 128 4.42 -9.89 -2.42
C ARG A 128 3.49 -10.10 -1.23
N ILE A 129 3.65 -9.32 -0.17
CA ILE A 129 2.85 -9.46 1.05
C ILE A 129 2.19 -8.12 1.35
N LEU A 130 0.89 -8.14 1.64
CA LEU A 130 0.15 -7.04 2.27
C LEU A 130 -0.38 -7.55 3.60
N ALA A 131 0.17 -7.08 4.70
CA ALA A 131 -0.28 -7.44 6.04
C ALA A 131 -1.08 -6.30 6.65
N ILE A 132 -2.27 -6.62 7.17
CA ILE A 132 -3.22 -5.66 7.75
C ILE A 132 -3.59 -6.12 9.15
N ARG A 133 -3.35 -5.27 10.13
CA ARG A 133 -3.67 -5.47 11.55
C ARG A 133 -4.83 -4.58 11.93
N GLY A 134 -5.84 -5.13 12.61
CA GLY A 134 -6.99 -4.37 13.10
C GLY A 134 -7.93 -5.20 13.98
N THR A 135 -9.01 -4.58 14.47
CA THR A 135 -10.15 -5.28 15.08
C THR A 135 -11.00 -5.99 14.02
N LYS A 136 -11.92 -6.84 14.45
CA LYS A 136 -12.95 -7.45 13.61
C LYS A 136 -13.65 -6.42 12.73
N GLU A 137 -14.09 -5.30 13.29
CA GLU A 137 -14.86 -4.27 12.58
C GLU A 137 -14.01 -3.55 11.53
N GLN A 138 -12.75 -3.24 11.87
CA GLN A 138 -11.80 -2.61 10.95
C GLN A 138 -11.41 -3.55 9.80
N ILE A 139 -11.24 -4.84 10.09
CA ILE A 139 -10.93 -5.85 9.06
C ILE A 139 -12.16 -6.07 8.17
N ALA A 140 -13.34 -6.17 8.78
CA ALA A 140 -14.62 -6.30 8.09
C ALA A 140 -14.88 -5.14 7.10
N SER A 141 -14.58 -3.90 7.49
CA SER A 141 -14.78 -2.75 6.59
C SER A 141 -13.85 -2.75 5.36
N ILE A 142 -12.74 -3.49 5.42
CA ILE A 142 -11.76 -3.60 4.32
C ILE A 142 -12.01 -4.85 3.48
N TRP A 143 -12.69 -5.84 4.07
CA TRP A 143 -12.95 -7.14 3.48
C TRP A 143 -13.52 -7.06 2.06
N ASP A 144 -14.58 -6.27 1.89
CA ASP A 144 -15.27 -6.19 0.60
C ASP A 144 -14.38 -5.61 -0.50
N SER A 145 -13.57 -4.60 -0.17
CA SER A 145 -12.62 -4.01 -1.13
C SER A 145 -11.53 -4.99 -1.53
N VAL A 146 -11.05 -5.81 -0.59
CA VAL A 146 -10.06 -6.87 -0.87
C VAL A 146 -10.67 -7.95 -1.77
N CYS A 147 -11.89 -8.39 -1.47
CA CYS A 147 -12.61 -9.40 -2.26
C CYS A 147 -12.95 -8.91 -3.67
N ALA A 148 -13.32 -7.63 -3.82
CA ALA A 148 -13.52 -7.01 -5.12
C ALA A 148 -12.24 -7.02 -5.98
N LEU A 149 -11.07 -6.85 -5.36
CA LEU A 149 -9.78 -6.82 -6.03
C LEU A 149 -9.05 -8.16 -6.07
N ARG A 150 -9.71 -9.27 -5.71
CA ARG A 150 -9.08 -10.59 -5.56
C ARG A 150 -8.30 -11.04 -6.80
N ASN A 151 -8.87 -10.87 -7.99
CA ASN A 151 -8.24 -11.27 -9.25
C ASN A 151 -7.01 -10.39 -9.55
N ARG A 152 -7.04 -9.11 -9.14
CA ARG A 152 -5.90 -8.17 -9.29
C ARG A 152 -4.79 -8.43 -8.28
N LEU A 153 -5.14 -8.90 -7.09
CA LEU A 153 -4.18 -9.40 -6.10
C LEU A 153 -3.46 -10.67 -6.63
N VAL A 154 -4.18 -11.55 -7.33
CA VAL A 154 -3.58 -12.70 -8.02
C VAL A 154 -2.64 -12.22 -9.15
N GLN A 155 -3.10 -11.31 -10.03
CA GLN A 155 -2.28 -10.76 -11.13
C GLN A 155 -1.02 -10.04 -10.64
N SER A 156 -1.06 -9.41 -9.46
CA SER A 156 0.11 -8.80 -8.84
C SER A 156 0.97 -9.79 -8.04
N SER A 157 0.58 -11.06 -7.96
CA SER A 157 1.22 -12.08 -7.11
C SER A 157 1.34 -11.65 -5.64
N THR A 158 0.30 -11.01 -5.12
CA THR A 158 0.24 -10.49 -3.74
C THR A 158 -0.58 -11.42 -2.85
N LEU A 159 -0.05 -11.71 -1.66
CA LEU A 159 -0.77 -12.35 -0.57
C LEU A 159 -1.23 -11.31 0.45
N VAL A 160 -2.52 -11.30 0.75
CA VAL A 160 -3.09 -10.50 1.84
C VAL A 160 -3.09 -11.34 3.12
N VAL A 161 -2.66 -10.75 4.23
CA VAL A 161 -2.61 -11.38 5.54
C VAL A 161 -3.32 -10.47 6.54
N PHE A 162 -4.43 -10.96 7.10
CA PHE A 162 -5.10 -10.27 8.20
C PHE A 162 -4.56 -10.72 9.55
N VAL A 163 -4.30 -9.77 10.43
CA VAL A 163 -3.75 -9.96 11.78
C VAL A 163 -4.70 -9.34 12.80
N PRO A 164 -5.68 -10.11 13.29
CA PRO A 164 -6.66 -9.64 14.25
C PRO A 164 -6.01 -9.34 15.60
N ILE A 165 -6.38 -8.24 16.23
CA ILE A 165 -5.93 -7.88 17.58
C ILE A 165 -6.84 -8.45 18.68
N ASP A 166 -8.08 -8.77 18.32
CA ASP A 166 -9.16 -9.23 19.19
C ASP A 166 -9.41 -10.74 19.08
N ARG A 167 -8.48 -11.47 18.44
CA ARG A 167 -8.57 -12.91 18.15
C ARG A 167 -9.79 -13.32 17.32
N SER A 168 -10.43 -12.35 16.66
CA SER A 168 -11.42 -12.65 15.63
C SER A 168 -10.79 -13.54 14.55
N THR A 169 -11.60 -14.38 13.95
CA THR A 169 -11.18 -15.34 12.94
C THR A 169 -11.70 -14.92 11.58
N ARG A 170 -11.22 -15.62 10.56
CA ARG A 170 -11.67 -15.45 9.18
C ARG A 170 -13.21 -15.55 9.02
N ASN A 171 -13.89 -16.31 9.87
CA ASN A 171 -15.35 -16.45 9.85
C ASN A 171 -16.08 -15.25 10.47
N ASP A 172 -15.39 -14.45 11.27
CA ASP A 172 -15.96 -13.28 11.94
C ASP A 172 -15.97 -12.05 11.04
N TRP A 173 -15.07 -11.98 10.05
CA TRP A 173 -14.94 -10.84 9.12
C TRP A 173 -15.78 -10.99 7.84
N GLY A 174 -16.46 -12.12 7.67
CA GLY A 174 -17.26 -12.42 6.48
C GLY A 174 -17.74 -13.87 6.47
N CYS A 175 -18.92 -14.12 5.89
CA CYS A 175 -19.44 -15.48 5.71
C CYS A 175 -18.79 -16.15 4.49
N TRP A 176 -18.54 -17.45 4.58
CA TRP A 176 -17.84 -18.23 3.56
C TRP A 176 -18.69 -19.45 3.20
N ASP A 177 -19.77 -19.26 2.45
CA ASP A 177 -20.48 -20.39 1.84
C ASP A 177 -20.23 -20.46 0.32
N ASP A 178 -20.15 -21.71 -0.12
CA ASP A 178 -19.92 -22.22 -1.49
C ASP A 178 -18.47 -22.26 -2.00
N GLY A 179 -17.66 -23.15 -1.41
CA GLY A 179 -16.64 -23.93 -2.14
C GLY A 179 -15.39 -23.21 -2.71
N GLY A 180 -15.33 -21.88 -2.75
CA GLY A 180 -14.27 -21.11 -3.43
C GLY A 180 -13.08 -20.66 -2.56
N SER A 181 -13.06 -21.01 -1.27
CA SER A 181 -12.26 -20.29 -0.26
C SER A 181 -11.11 -21.07 0.36
N SER A 182 -11.23 -22.40 0.44
CA SER A 182 -10.10 -23.26 0.80
C SER A 182 -8.98 -23.19 -0.26
N THR A 183 -9.31 -22.70 -1.45
CA THR A 183 -8.48 -22.56 -2.65
C THR A 183 -8.01 -21.12 -2.94
N ALA A 184 -8.40 -20.13 -2.14
CA ALA A 184 -8.05 -18.73 -2.40
C ALA A 184 -6.52 -18.52 -2.41
N THR A 185 -5.98 -18.19 -3.58
CA THR A 185 -4.52 -18.10 -3.82
C THR A 185 -3.92 -16.73 -3.47
N TRP A 186 -4.78 -15.75 -3.20
CA TRP A 186 -4.43 -14.36 -2.84
C TRP A 186 -4.52 -14.10 -1.33
N LEU A 187 -5.17 -14.98 -0.55
CA LEU A 187 -5.34 -14.83 0.89
C LEU A 187 -4.45 -15.81 1.66
N ALA A 188 -3.79 -15.32 2.70
CA ALA A 188 -2.98 -16.12 3.59
C ALA A 188 -3.39 -15.90 5.06
N GLU A 189 -3.25 -16.94 5.86
CA GLU A 189 -3.57 -16.94 7.29
C GLU A 189 -2.30 -16.71 8.11
N ALA A 190 -2.36 -15.73 9.02
CA ALA A 190 -1.29 -15.49 9.98
C ALA A 190 -1.15 -16.70 10.94
N ARG A 191 0.08 -17.19 11.12
CA ARG A 191 0.43 -18.21 12.13
C ARG A 191 1.31 -17.60 13.20
N ASN A 192 1.27 -18.17 14.41
CA ASN A 192 1.93 -17.60 15.58
C ASN A 192 1.52 -16.13 15.82
N VAL A 193 0.22 -15.85 15.95
CA VAL A 193 -0.29 -14.48 16.09
C VAL A 193 0.21 -13.83 17.39
N ASP A 194 0.04 -14.54 18.51
CA ASP A 194 0.38 -14.07 19.86
C ASP A 194 1.85 -14.28 20.25
N GLY A 195 2.66 -14.99 19.44
CA GLY A 195 4.06 -15.28 19.75
C GLY A 195 4.28 -16.46 20.69
N GLN A 196 3.32 -17.39 20.81
CA GLN A 196 3.42 -18.58 21.66
C GLN A 196 4.27 -19.70 21.05
N GLU A 197 4.48 -19.70 19.73
CA GLU A 197 5.34 -20.66 19.01
C GLU A 197 6.76 -20.09 18.80
N GLU A 198 7.74 -20.94 18.49
CA GLU A 198 9.10 -20.50 18.17
C GLU A 198 9.14 -19.51 16.98
N GLY A 199 9.55 -18.27 17.24
CA GLY A 199 9.70 -17.22 16.24
C GLY A 199 9.12 -15.89 16.70
N ILE A 200 9.11 -14.90 15.81
CA ILE A 200 8.45 -13.62 16.06
C ILE A 200 6.96 -13.79 15.80
N GLY A 201 6.13 -13.47 16.79
CA GLY A 201 4.68 -13.44 16.62
C GLY A 201 4.21 -12.18 15.88
N TRP A 202 3.13 -12.28 15.10
CA TRP A 202 2.63 -11.16 14.30
C TRP A 202 2.27 -9.93 15.14
N LEU A 203 1.58 -10.11 16.27
CA LEU A 203 1.22 -8.98 17.13
C LEU A 203 2.42 -8.35 17.81
N ASN A 204 3.44 -9.15 18.16
CA ASN A 204 4.69 -8.62 18.71
C ASN A 204 5.44 -7.81 17.65
N TYR A 205 5.49 -8.29 16.40
CA TYR A 205 6.08 -7.53 15.31
C TYR A 205 5.37 -6.19 15.07
N PHE A 206 4.04 -6.18 15.01
CA PHE A 206 3.29 -4.94 14.87
C PHE A 206 3.48 -4.00 16.07
N ARG A 207 3.58 -4.52 17.30
CA ARG A 207 3.91 -3.72 18.49
C ARG A 207 5.27 -3.03 18.34
N ASP A 208 6.29 -3.77 17.90
CA ASP A 208 7.64 -3.21 17.65
C ASP A 208 7.65 -2.21 16.48
N LEU A 209 6.73 -2.34 15.51
CA LEU A 209 6.58 -1.37 14.43
C LEU A 209 5.95 -0.05 14.92
N LEU A 210 4.99 -0.14 15.83
CA LEU A 210 4.21 0.98 16.34
C LEU A 210 4.88 1.68 17.52
N ASP A 211 5.80 1.00 18.22
CA ASP A 211 6.60 1.61 19.27
C ASP A 211 7.58 2.63 18.67
N LYS A 212 7.34 3.91 19.01
CA LYS A 212 8.17 5.04 18.56
C LYS A 212 9.48 5.17 19.33
N GLY A 213 9.77 4.28 20.29
CA GLY A 213 11.05 4.20 20.98
C GLY A 213 11.40 5.38 21.89
N ASN A 214 10.48 6.35 22.07
CA ASN A 214 10.69 7.57 22.84
C ASN A 214 10.11 7.52 24.27
N GLY A 215 9.78 6.34 24.78
CA GLY A 215 9.26 6.20 26.16
C GLY A 215 7.88 6.83 26.41
N SER A 216 7.24 7.40 25.40
CA SER A 216 5.82 7.74 25.44
C SER A 216 5.02 6.44 25.36
N SER A 217 4.20 6.17 26.38
CA SER A 217 3.21 5.09 26.35
C SER A 217 2.42 5.16 25.04
N SER A 218 2.40 4.06 24.29
CA SER A 218 1.55 3.92 23.10
C SER A 218 0.13 4.32 23.45
N SER A 219 -0.44 5.27 22.70
CA SER A 219 -1.83 5.70 22.90
C SER A 219 -2.79 4.52 22.66
N GLU A 220 -4.01 4.57 23.20
CA GLU A 220 -5.02 3.54 22.89
C GLU A 220 -5.28 3.42 21.38
N GLU A 221 -5.16 4.54 20.64
CA GLU A 221 -5.21 4.55 19.17
C GLU A 221 -4.01 3.83 18.52
N ASP A 222 -2.80 3.91 19.08
CA ASP A 222 -1.66 3.10 18.60
C ASP A 222 -1.89 1.60 18.88
N ILE A 223 -2.58 1.27 19.97
CA ILE A 223 -2.83 -0.11 20.39
C ILE A 223 -4.00 -0.74 19.63
N HIS A 224 -5.08 -0.01 19.37
CA HIS A 224 -6.30 -0.53 18.74
C HIS A 224 -6.56 -0.01 17.32
N GLY A 225 -5.75 0.92 16.85
CA GLY A 225 -5.84 1.44 15.50
C GLY A 225 -5.36 0.44 14.45
N ILE A 226 -5.87 0.63 13.24
CA ILE A 226 -5.43 -0.11 12.07
C ILE A 226 -3.96 0.20 11.76
N ALA A 227 -3.20 -0.84 11.42
CA ALA A 227 -1.84 -0.69 10.93
C ALA A 227 -1.58 -1.70 9.82
N TRP A 228 -0.81 -1.34 8.81
CA TRP A 228 -0.52 -2.22 7.70
C TRP A 228 0.85 -1.96 7.09
N PHE A 229 1.39 -2.98 6.44
CA PHE A 229 2.60 -2.86 5.64
C PHE A 229 2.56 -3.74 4.41
N ALA A 230 3.26 -3.31 3.36
CA ALA A 230 3.44 -4.05 2.13
C ALA A 230 4.92 -4.37 1.90
N LEU A 231 5.22 -5.60 1.48
CA LEU A 231 6.55 -6.08 1.10
C LEU A 231 6.57 -6.45 -0.38
N ASN A 232 7.65 -6.08 -1.09
CA ASN A 232 7.88 -6.52 -2.46
C ASN A 232 8.49 -7.92 -2.53
N PHE A 233 8.74 -8.43 -3.75
CA PHE A 233 9.40 -9.72 -3.98
C PHE A 233 10.79 -9.86 -3.33
N LYS A 234 11.48 -8.76 -3.02
CA LYS A 234 12.77 -8.79 -2.31
C LYS A 234 12.62 -8.86 -0.79
N GLY A 235 11.39 -8.88 -0.29
CA GLY A 235 11.06 -8.77 1.14
C GLY A 235 11.32 -7.38 1.73
N ARG A 236 11.44 -6.35 0.89
CA ARG A 236 11.64 -4.97 1.34
C ARG A 236 10.30 -4.27 1.49
N SER A 237 10.17 -3.42 2.52
CA SER A 237 8.99 -2.59 2.66
C SER A 237 8.89 -1.57 1.52
N ILE A 238 7.69 -1.48 0.94
CA ILE A 238 7.35 -0.56 -0.16
C ILE A 238 6.25 0.43 0.22
N ALA A 239 5.42 0.10 1.20
CA ALA A 239 4.40 0.97 1.75
C ALA A 239 4.04 0.50 3.17
N SER A 240 3.55 1.43 3.98
CA SER A 240 2.98 1.14 5.30
C SER A 240 2.09 2.30 5.74
N GLY A 241 1.08 2.03 6.55
CA GLY A 241 0.20 3.04 7.11
C GLY A 241 -0.26 2.68 8.52
N GLN A 242 -0.67 3.70 9.27
CA GLN A 242 -1.23 3.60 10.61
C GLN A 242 -2.43 4.56 10.68
N GLY A 243 -3.48 4.16 11.39
CA GLY A 243 -4.70 4.97 11.60
C GLY A 243 -5.71 4.88 10.45
N GLU A 244 -5.23 4.65 9.22
CA GLU A 244 -6.08 4.50 8.04
C GLU A 244 -5.84 3.15 7.33
N ALA A 245 -6.92 2.61 6.77
CA ALA A 245 -6.89 1.41 5.94
C ALA A 245 -6.05 1.63 4.66
N PRO A 246 -5.42 0.57 4.11
CA PRO A 246 -4.71 0.70 2.84
C PRO A 246 -5.71 1.06 1.72
N ARG A 247 -5.45 2.16 1.02
CA ARG A 247 -6.16 2.49 -0.23
C ARG A 247 -5.69 1.51 -1.32
N LEU A 248 -6.44 0.41 -1.47
CA LEU A 248 -5.97 -0.79 -2.20
C LEU A 248 -5.73 -0.55 -3.69
N LEU A 249 -6.62 0.22 -4.33
CA LEU A 249 -6.50 0.55 -5.75
C LEU A 249 -5.20 1.33 -6.01
N GLU A 250 -4.94 2.35 -5.20
CA GLU A 250 -3.72 3.14 -5.23
C GLU A 250 -2.48 2.29 -4.96
N LEU A 251 -2.55 1.40 -3.96
CA LEU A 251 -1.45 0.52 -3.63
C LEU A 251 -1.12 -0.44 -4.79
N LEU A 252 -2.15 -0.95 -5.48
CA LEU A 252 -2.02 -1.77 -6.70
C LEU A 252 -1.33 -1.00 -7.82
N GLY A 253 -1.81 0.17 -8.23
CA GLY A 253 -1.18 0.92 -9.32
C GLY A 253 0.22 1.47 -8.99
N GLN A 254 0.52 1.75 -7.71
CA GLN A 254 1.76 2.43 -7.33
C GLN A 254 2.87 1.52 -6.82
N GLN A 255 2.56 0.42 -6.12
CA GLN A 255 3.56 -0.43 -5.47
C GLN A 255 3.35 -1.93 -5.70
N LEU A 256 2.12 -2.34 -6.02
CA LEU A 256 1.74 -3.73 -6.27
C LEU A 256 1.27 -3.93 -7.72
N GLN A 257 2.07 -3.42 -8.68
CA GLN A 257 1.82 -3.53 -10.13
C GLN A 257 1.55 -4.98 -10.57
N PRO A 258 0.85 -5.22 -11.70
CA PRO A 258 0.67 -6.57 -12.23
C PRO A 258 2.01 -7.23 -12.56
N THR A 259 2.11 -8.55 -12.36
CA THR A 259 3.14 -9.40 -12.98
C THR A 259 2.65 -10.02 -14.28
N GLU A 260 1.34 -10.17 -14.43
CA GLU A 260 0.67 -10.72 -15.60
C GLU A 260 -0.36 -9.68 -16.06
N LEU A 261 -0.29 -9.30 -17.34
CA LEU A 261 -1.19 -8.33 -17.96
C LEU A 261 -2.26 -9.08 -18.74
N LEU A 262 -3.50 -8.60 -18.63
CA LEU A 262 -4.59 -9.04 -19.48
C LEU A 262 -4.51 -8.32 -20.83
N ASP A 263 -5.06 -8.98 -21.85
CA ASP A 263 -5.32 -8.42 -23.16
C ASP A 263 -6.79 -8.01 -23.30
N GLU A 264 -7.09 -7.17 -24.31
CA GLU A 264 -8.45 -6.72 -24.63
C GLU A 264 -9.41 -7.85 -25.01
N THR A 265 -8.85 -9.02 -25.35
CA THR A 265 -9.60 -10.22 -25.75
C THR A 265 -9.90 -11.17 -24.58
N ASP A 266 -9.37 -10.92 -23.39
CA ASP A 266 -9.56 -11.81 -22.24
C ASP A 266 -11.01 -11.78 -21.72
N GLU A 267 -11.66 -12.94 -21.77
CA GLU A 267 -13.06 -13.09 -21.34
C GLU A 267 -13.24 -12.80 -19.84
N SER A 268 -14.38 -12.18 -19.50
CA SER A 268 -14.84 -12.06 -18.12
C SER A 268 -15.12 -13.43 -17.50
N GLU A 269 -14.79 -13.63 -16.22
CA GLU A 269 -15.09 -14.90 -15.53
C GLU A 269 -16.59 -15.20 -15.59
N SER A 270 -16.96 -16.38 -16.11
CA SER A 270 -18.35 -16.83 -16.18
C SER A 270 -18.93 -16.98 -14.77
N THR A 271 -19.77 -16.03 -14.35
CA THR A 271 -20.31 -16.01 -12.99
C THR A 271 -21.68 -16.67 -12.90
N SER A 272 -21.88 -17.49 -11.87
CA SER A 272 -23.11 -18.28 -11.68
C SER A 272 -24.24 -17.51 -10.99
N SER A 273 -23.95 -16.47 -10.20
CA SER A 273 -24.96 -15.78 -9.40
C SER A 273 -25.67 -14.65 -10.16
N THR A 274 -27.00 -14.59 -10.02
CA THR A 274 -27.85 -13.58 -10.68
C THR A 274 -27.48 -12.15 -10.26
N SER A 275 -27.15 -11.94 -8.99
CA SER A 275 -26.77 -10.62 -8.46
C SER A 275 -25.46 -10.10 -9.03
N VAL A 276 -24.47 -10.97 -9.27
CA VAL A 276 -23.22 -10.54 -9.92
C VAL A 276 -23.49 -10.16 -11.38
N LYS A 277 -24.32 -10.93 -12.10
CA LYS A 277 -24.70 -10.58 -13.48
C LYS A 277 -25.36 -9.20 -13.56
N GLN A 278 -26.26 -8.87 -12.65
CA GLN A 278 -26.90 -7.54 -12.58
C GLN A 278 -25.87 -6.42 -12.42
N ILE A 279 -24.88 -6.58 -11.53
CA ILE A 279 -23.81 -5.58 -11.35
C ILE A 279 -22.96 -5.44 -12.62
N LEU A 280 -22.63 -6.55 -13.28
CA LEU A 280 -21.87 -6.52 -14.53
C LEU A 280 -22.66 -5.89 -15.69
N ASP A 281 -23.98 -6.05 -15.71
CA ASP A 281 -24.85 -5.36 -16.67
C ASP A 281 -24.90 -3.85 -16.38
N CYS A 282 -24.96 -3.43 -15.11
CA CYS A 282 -24.84 -2.04 -14.70
C CYS A 282 -23.48 -1.44 -15.10
N GLN A 283 -22.39 -2.19 -14.89
CA GLN A 283 -21.05 -1.80 -15.34
C GLN A 283 -21.02 -1.60 -16.86
N ARG A 284 -21.62 -2.52 -17.64
CA ARG A 284 -21.70 -2.40 -19.09
C ARG A 284 -22.50 -1.15 -19.51
N LYS A 285 -23.59 -0.85 -18.82
CA LYS A 285 -24.38 0.38 -19.04
C LYS A 285 -23.54 1.63 -18.82
N PHE A 286 -22.80 1.71 -17.71
CA PHE A 286 -21.87 2.83 -17.45
C PHE A 286 -20.89 3.03 -18.61
N TYR A 287 -20.17 1.97 -19.03
CA TYR A 287 -19.20 2.09 -20.11
C TYR A 287 -19.84 2.38 -21.47
N THR A 288 -21.06 1.91 -21.71
CA THR A 288 -21.81 2.23 -22.93
C THR A 288 -22.12 3.72 -23.01
N VAL A 289 -22.60 4.32 -21.91
CA VAL A 289 -22.85 5.77 -21.85
C VAL A 289 -21.53 6.54 -21.98
N LEU A 290 -20.50 6.15 -21.21
CA LEU A 290 -19.20 6.80 -21.19
C LEU A 290 -18.52 6.85 -22.57
N THR A 291 -18.69 5.82 -23.39
CA THR A 291 -18.01 5.71 -24.69
C THR A 291 -18.85 6.20 -25.86
N ASN A 292 -20.19 6.14 -25.76
CA ASN A 292 -21.08 6.38 -26.90
C ASN A 292 -21.96 7.63 -26.78
N SER A 293 -22.27 8.13 -25.59
CA SER A 293 -23.08 9.35 -25.42
C SER A 293 -22.24 10.60 -25.17
N SER A 294 -22.67 11.74 -25.72
CA SER A 294 -22.12 13.07 -25.43
C SER A 294 -23.07 13.89 -24.54
N ASP A 295 -24.17 13.28 -24.09
CA ASP A 295 -25.19 13.93 -23.26
C ASP A 295 -25.00 13.57 -21.79
N ALA A 296 -24.67 14.57 -20.98
CA ALA A 296 -24.50 14.40 -19.53
C ALA A 296 -25.78 13.90 -18.83
N SER A 297 -26.97 14.12 -19.40
CA SER A 297 -28.23 13.64 -18.84
C SER A 297 -28.35 12.10 -18.89
N GLU A 298 -27.65 11.44 -19.80
CA GLU A 298 -27.60 9.97 -19.87
C GLU A 298 -26.72 9.36 -18.77
N MET A 299 -25.77 10.13 -18.22
CA MET A 299 -24.92 9.67 -17.12
C MET A 299 -25.60 9.81 -15.76
N GLN A 300 -26.52 10.78 -15.61
CA GLN A 300 -27.27 11.00 -14.38
C GLN A 300 -28.00 9.76 -13.83
N PRO A 301 -28.74 8.96 -14.64
CA PRO A 301 -29.35 7.74 -14.13
C PRO A 301 -28.33 6.65 -13.80
N VAL A 302 -27.09 6.71 -14.30
CA VAL A 302 -26.09 5.69 -13.95
C VAL A 302 -25.59 5.87 -12.51
N PHE A 303 -25.39 7.12 -12.10
CA PHE A 303 -24.90 7.45 -10.77
C PHE A 303 -26.00 7.58 -9.72
N THR A 304 -25.60 7.46 -8.45
CA THR A 304 -26.42 7.96 -7.33
C THR A 304 -26.59 9.47 -7.44
N ARG A 305 -27.54 10.05 -6.68
CA ARG A 305 -27.76 11.50 -6.67
C ARG A 305 -26.82 12.27 -5.75
N TYR A 306 -26.06 11.58 -4.91
CA TYR A 306 -25.30 12.19 -3.83
C TYR A 306 -23.80 12.15 -4.12
N PRO A 307 -23.06 13.24 -3.80
CA PRO A 307 -21.61 13.24 -3.89
C PRO A 307 -21.00 12.31 -2.84
N VAL A 308 -19.78 11.85 -3.10
CA VAL A 308 -19.07 10.94 -2.21
C VAL A 308 -17.87 11.61 -1.54
N GLU A 309 -17.58 11.19 -0.32
CA GLU A 309 -16.49 11.74 0.50
C GLU A 309 -15.14 11.62 -0.22
N GLU A 310 -14.88 10.52 -0.94
CA GLU A 310 -13.61 10.31 -1.63
C GLU A 310 -13.33 11.30 -2.77
N VAL A 311 -14.37 11.90 -3.35
CA VAL A 311 -14.25 12.96 -4.35
C VAL A 311 -14.13 14.31 -3.65
N ASP A 312 -14.90 14.54 -2.58
CA ASP A 312 -14.83 15.75 -1.77
C ASP A 312 -13.44 15.94 -1.14
N GLU A 313 -12.78 14.88 -0.66
CA GLU A 313 -11.41 14.90 -0.17
C GLU A 313 -10.45 15.57 -1.18
N VAL A 314 -10.58 15.20 -2.47
CA VAL A 314 -9.69 15.70 -3.52
C VAL A 314 -10.00 17.15 -3.86
N ILE A 315 -11.29 17.50 -3.93
CA ILE A 315 -11.75 18.87 -4.18
C ILE A 315 -11.30 19.80 -3.04
N ASN A 316 -11.53 19.39 -1.79
CA ASN A 316 -11.11 20.13 -0.59
C ASN A 316 -9.59 20.25 -0.50
N GLY A 317 -8.85 19.29 -1.07
CA GLY A 317 -7.40 19.33 -1.26
C GLY A 317 -6.92 20.26 -2.39
N GLY A 318 -7.83 20.95 -3.09
CA GLY A 318 -7.53 21.86 -4.21
C GLY A 318 -7.62 21.22 -5.60
N GLY A 319 -8.14 19.99 -5.70
CA GLY A 319 -8.41 19.33 -6.96
C GLY A 319 -9.56 19.98 -7.72
N ARG A 320 -9.46 19.99 -9.06
CA ARG A 320 -10.51 20.48 -9.94
C ARG A 320 -11.37 19.33 -10.43
N ILE A 321 -12.68 19.43 -10.22
CA ILE A 321 -13.64 18.52 -10.84
C ILE A 321 -13.95 18.97 -12.28
N ASP A 322 -13.84 18.02 -13.20
CA ASP A 322 -14.40 18.12 -14.54
C ASP A 322 -15.76 17.45 -14.54
N SER A 323 -16.79 18.22 -14.85
CA SER A 323 -18.18 17.77 -14.83
C SER A 323 -18.48 16.83 -15.99
N TRP A 324 -19.57 16.06 -15.90
CA TRP A 324 -19.91 15.06 -16.93
C TRP A 324 -20.07 15.64 -18.34
N ASP A 325 -20.52 16.89 -18.49
CA ASP A 325 -20.55 17.61 -19.77
C ASP A 325 -19.16 17.75 -20.40
N LYS A 326 -18.11 17.91 -19.59
CA LYS A 326 -16.71 17.96 -20.05
C LYS A 326 -16.13 16.58 -20.25
N CYS A 327 -16.43 15.63 -19.37
CA CYS A 327 -15.92 14.27 -19.48
C CYS A 327 -16.49 13.53 -20.70
N LEU A 328 -17.70 13.88 -21.13
CA LEU A 328 -18.38 13.31 -22.29
C LEU A 328 -18.26 14.17 -23.55
N ASP A 329 -17.53 15.28 -23.48
CA ASP A 329 -17.23 16.11 -24.65
C ASP A 329 -16.53 15.26 -25.72
N PRO A 330 -16.90 15.36 -27.01
CA PRO A 330 -16.32 14.53 -28.08
C PRO A 330 -14.78 14.54 -28.15
N ASP A 331 -14.13 15.63 -27.74
CA ASP A 331 -12.67 15.76 -27.76
C ASP A 331 -11.99 15.17 -26.50
N ALA A 332 -12.75 14.94 -25.42
CA ALA A 332 -12.25 14.41 -24.15
C ALA A 332 -12.68 12.96 -23.88
N ARG A 333 -13.83 12.55 -24.41
CA ARG A 333 -14.47 11.26 -24.16
C ARG A 333 -13.61 10.09 -24.67
N PRO A 334 -13.52 8.96 -23.93
CA PRO A 334 -12.74 7.81 -24.34
C PRO A 334 -13.47 6.95 -25.40
N VAL A 335 -13.72 7.51 -26.59
CA VAL A 335 -14.40 6.82 -27.69
C VAL A 335 -13.66 5.53 -28.05
N GLY A 336 -14.41 4.44 -28.16
CA GLY A 336 -13.90 3.13 -28.56
C GLY A 336 -13.06 2.40 -27.50
N MET A 337 -13.03 2.90 -26.26
CA MET A 337 -12.44 2.17 -25.13
C MET A 337 -13.14 0.84 -24.91
N VAL A 338 -12.36 -0.22 -24.70
CA VAL A 338 -12.85 -1.57 -24.38
C VAL A 338 -12.49 -1.90 -22.93
N ILE A 339 -13.26 -2.79 -22.30
CA ILE A 339 -12.95 -3.34 -20.98
C ILE A 339 -12.76 -4.86 -21.07
N ALA A 340 -11.86 -5.41 -20.26
CA ALA A 340 -11.64 -6.84 -20.14
C ALA A 340 -11.50 -7.30 -18.68
N GLY A 341 -11.64 -8.61 -18.47
CA GLY A 341 -11.47 -9.25 -17.17
C GLY A 341 -12.44 -8.75 -16.10
N SER A 342 -13.65 -8.33 -16.47
CA SER A 342 -14.67 -7.85 -15.53
C SER A 342 -15.01 -8.87 -14.45
N ASP A 343 -15.18 -8.39 -13.23
CA ASP A 343 -15.54 -9.17 -12.06
C ASP A 343 -16.39 -8.32 -11.11
N ALA A 344 -17.24 -8.95 -10.31
CA ALA A 344 -18.02 -8.28 -9.28
C ALA A 344 -18.04 -9.02 -7.95
N TRP A 345 -18.25 -8.27 -6.88
CA TRP A 345 -18.38 -8.73 -5.51
C TRP A 345 -19.57 -8.03 -4.87
N VAL A 346 -20.54 -8.79 -4.38
CA VAL A 346 -21.65 -8.24 -3.57
C VAL A 346 -21.26 -8.35 -2.11
N SER A 347 -21.34 -7.25 -1.36
CA SER A 347 -20.98 -7.26 0.06
C SER A 347 -21.89 -8.20 0.83
N ILE A 348 -21.25 -9.01 1.68
CA ILE A 348 -21.95 -9.98 2.53
C ILE A 348 -22.53 -9.27 3.76
N MET A 349 -21.85 -8.22 4.23
CA MET A 349 -22.28 -7.47 5.41
C MET A 349 -23.38 -6.46 5.09
N ASN A 350 -23.40 -5.96 3.85
CA ASN A 350 -24.40 -5.03 3.39
C ASN A 350 -24.86 -5.41 1.97
N ALA A 351 -26.00 -6.10 1.86
CA ALA A 351 -26.54 -6.53 0.57
C ALA A 351 -26.91 -5.38 -0.38
N ASN A 352 -26.93 -4.14 0.11
CA ASN A 352 -27.14 -2.93 -0.68
C ASN A 352 -25.82 -2.32 -1.18
N VAL A 353 -24.67 -2.95 -0.95
CA VAL A 353 -23.37 -2.51 -1.47
C VAL A 353 -22.76 -3.62 -2.31
N ALA A 354 -22.25 -3.25 -3.48
CA ALA A 354 -21.50 -4.14 -4.34
C ALA A 354 -20.31 -3.40 -4.97
N TYR A 355 -19.40 -4.16 -5.52
CA TYR A 355 -18.21 -3.67 -6.19
C TYR A 355 -18.06 -4.38 -7.52
N SER A 356 -17.53 -3.69 -8.51
CA SER A 356 -17.02 -4.32 -9.72
C SER A 356 -15.63 -3.81 -10.07
N THR A 357 -14.87 -4.64 -10.77
CA THR A 357 -13.54 -4.27 -11.27
C THR A 357 -13.40 -4.70 -12.72
N CYS A 358 -12.60 -3.98 -13.50
CA CYS A 358 -12.23 -4.36 -14.86
C CYS A 358 -10.90 -3.70 -15.23
N ILE A 359 -10.32 -4.13 -16.36
CA ILE A 359 -9.20 -3.42 -16.99
C ILE A 359 -9.74 -2.65 -18.17
N GLU A 360 -9.42 -1.36 -18.25
CA GLU A 360 -9.80 -0.47 -19.35
C GLU A 360 -8.65 -0.34 -20.34
N PHE A 361 -9.01 -0.38 -21.63
CA PHE A 361 -8.13 -0.23 -22.79
C PHE A 361 -8.62 0.96 -23.62
N PRO A 362 -8.23 2.20 -23.28
CA PRO A 362 -8.56 3.39 -24.07
C PRO A 362 -7.99 3.30 -25.48
N GLN A 363 -8.76 3.73 -26.48
CA GLN A 363 -8.27 3.78 -27.87
C GLN A 363 -7.25 4.92 -28.09
N ASN A 364 -6.27 4.63 -28.93
CA ASN A 364 -5.12 5.48 -29.25
C ASN A 364 -5.48 6.73 -30.07
N ASN A 365 -6.03 7.76 -29.43
CA ASN A 365 -6.27 9.06 -30.10
C ASN A 365 -5.17 10.11 -29.84
N GLY A 366 -4.04 9.77 -29.17
CA GLY A 366 -3.06 10.77 -28.74
C GLY A 366 -1.61 10.32 -28.49
N GLY A 367 -1.13 9.20 -29.04
CA GLY A 367 0.31 8.85 -29.06
C GLY A 367 0.88 8.11 -27.84
N TRP A 368 0.04 7.62 -26.91
CA TRP A 368 0.45 6.77 -25.79
C TRP A 368 -0.08 5.35 -26.03
N SER A 369 0.70 4.53 -26.74
CA SER A 369 0.20 3.33 -27.44
C SER A 369 -0.32 2.19 -26.57
N ASP A 370 -0.08 2.18 -25.25
CA ASP A 370 -0.26 0.99 -24.40
C ASP A 370 -0.78 1.32 -22.98
N ALA A 371 -1.59 2.37 -22.83
CA ALA A 371 -2.06 2.81 -21.52
C ALA A 371 -3.25 1.96 -21.02
N THR A 372 -2.99 0.96 -20.18
CA THR A 372 -4.02 0.17 -19.49
C THR A 372 -4.38 0.78 -18.13
N LEU A 373 -5.67 0.80 -17.78
CA LEU A 373 -6.15 1.29 -16.48
C LEU A 373 -6.85 0.17 -15.70
N LEU A 374 -6.66 0.12 -14.39
CA LEU A 374 -7.44 -0.72 -13.49
C LEU A 374 -8.59 0.14 -12.95
N ALA A 375 -9.82 -0.33 -13.17
CA ALA A 375 -11.01 0.29 -12.64
C ALA A 375 -11.58 -0.47 -11.45
N MET A 376 -12.05 0.27 -10.46
CA MET A 376 -12.89 -0.23 -9.37
C MET A 376 -14.11 0.67 -9.24
N GLN A 377 -15.28 0.06 -9.13
CA GLN A 377 -16.56 0.73 -9.04
C GLN A 377 -17.28 0.25 -7.77
N ARG A 378 -17.85 1.18 -7.01
CA ARG A 378 -18.71 0.91 -5.86
C ARG A 378 -20.15 1.22 -6.25
N TRP A 379 -21.02 0.24 -6.08
CA TRP A 379 -22.44 0.28 -6.40
C TRP A 379 -23.24 0.24 -5.12
N VAL A 380 -24.31 1.01 -5.08
CA VAL A 380 -25.29 0.98 -3.99
C VAL A 380 -26.68 0.75 -4.53
N ARG A 381 -27.50 0.03 -3.78
CA ARG A 381 -28.91 -0.12 -4.10
C ARG A 381 -29.65 1.10 -3.59
N ASP A 382 -30.32 1.80 -4.49
CA ASP A 382 -31.13 2.97 -4.16
C ASP A 382 -32.47 2.49 -3.56
N ASP A 383 -32.73 2.80 -2.29
CA ASP A 383 -33.94 2.38 -1.58
C ASP A 383 -35.22 2.99 -2.22
N ASP A 384 -35.09 4.16 -2.87
CA ASP A 384 -36.18 4.82 -3.60
C ASP A 384 -36.53 4.10 -4.92
N ALA A 385 -35.65 3.23 -5.43
CA ALA A 385 -35.89 2.41 -6.63
C ALA A 385 -36.76 1.16 -6.36
N SER A 386 -37.19 0.93 -5.11
CA SER A 386 -38.10 -0.17 -4.74
C SER A 386 -39.50 -0.07 -5.36
N THR A 387 -39.79 1.00 -6.12
CA THR A 387 -41.05 1.22 -6.84
C THR A 387 -40.96 1.08 -8.36
N SER A 388 -39.76 0.92 -8.93
CA SER A 388 -39.56 0.73 -10.36
C SER A 388 -39.22 -0.73 -10.69
N MET A 389 -39.86 -1.26 -11.74
CA MET A 389 -39.43 -2.48 -12.43
C MET A 389 -38.14 -2.21 -13.21
N ASP A 390 -37.11 -1.67 -12.55
CA ASP A 390 -35.83 -1.38 -13.19
C ASP A 390 -35.11 -2.70 -13.44
N GLU A 391 -34.74 -2.93 -14.71
CA GLU A 391 -33.96 -4.10 -15.15
C GLU A 391 -32.64 -4.25 -14.38
N ASP A 392 -32.16 -3.15 -13.78
CA ASP A 392 -30.92 -3.05 -13.00
C ASP A 392 -31.08 -3.41 -11.51
N GLY A 393 -32.27 -3.79 -11.06
CA GLY A 393 -32.50 -4.19 -9.66
C GLY A 393 -32.24 -3.08 -8.64
N GLY A 394 -32.31 -1.82 -9.06
CA GLY A 394 -32.11 -0.63 -8.24
C GLY A 394 -30.65 -0.25 -7.97
N TRP A 395 -29.68 -0.87 -8.64
CA TRP A 395 -28.26 -0.55 -8.47
C TRP A 395 -27.88 0.76 -9.18
N ARG A 396 -27.15 1.63 -8.48
CA ARG A 396 -26.59 2.88 -8.99
C ARG A 396 -25.11 2.97 -8.63
N LEU A 397 -24.33 3.57 -9.52
CA LEU A 397 -22.91 3.79 -9.33
C LEU A 397 -22.70 4.91 -8.31
N GLU A 398 -22.04 4.60 -7.20
CA GLU A 398 -21.73 5.59 -6.18
C GLU A 398 -20.36 6.23 -6.46
N LEU A 399 -19.37 5.40 -6.75
CA LEU A 399 -18.00 5.83 -6.98
C LEU A 399 -17.35 4.99 -8.07
N HIS A 400 -16.68 5.66 -9.02
CA HIS A 400 -15.82 5.02 -10.00
C HIS A 400 -14.40 5.54 -9.85
N GLN A 401 -13.43 4.62 -9.80
CA GLN A 401 -12.03 4.97 -9.66
C GLN A 401 -11.21 4.26 -10.72
N THR A 402 -10.25 4.96 -11.32
CA THR A 402 -9.32 4.37 -12.29
C THR A 402 -7.89 4.77 -11.97
N ILE A 403 -6.97 3.83 -12.20
CA ILE A 403 -5.54 4.02 -11.97
C ILE A 403 -4.73 3.35 -13.06
N PRO A 404 -3.62 3.95 -13.55
CA PRO A 404 -2.71 3.26 -14.46
C PRO A 404 -2.29 1.88 -13.95
N TRP A 405 -2.44 0.87 -14.81
CA TRP A 405 -2.23 -0.54 -14.50
C TRP A 405 -1.17 -1.14 -15.41
N SER A 406 0.09 -0.85 -15.12
CA SER A 406 1.24 -1.26 -15.92
C SER A 406 2.27 -2.01 -15.09
N ALA A 407 2.90 -3.04 -15.68
CA ALA A 407 4.04 -3.71 -15.06
C ALA A 407 5.32 -2.85 -15.08
N ALA A 408 5.42 -1.92 -16.04
CA ALA A 408 6.64 -1.17 -16.31
C ALA A 408 6.76 0.16 -15.55
N SER A 409 5.63 0.72 -15.11
CA SER A 409 5.61 2.05 -14.49
C SER A 409 4.66 2.13 -13.30
N ARG A 410 4.92 3.08 -12.41
CA ARG A 410 4.06 3.38 -11.26
C ARG A 410 3.04 4.42 -11.66
N ALA A 411 1.79 4.24 -11.22
CA ALA A 411 0.76 5.24 -11.40
C ALA A 411 1.15 6.59 -10.77
N GLY A 412 0.97 7.67 -11.54
CA GLY A 412 1.21 9.05 -11.09
C GLY A 412 0.01 9.70 -10.38
N GLY A 413 -1.17 9.09 -10.48
CA GLY A 413 -2.41 9.57 -9.88
C GLY A 413 -3.55 8.59 -10.11
N THR A 414 -4.70 8.92 -9.53
CA THR A 414 -5.93 8.14 -9.58
C THR A 414 -7.06 9.06 -9.98
N LEU A 415 -7.87 8.66 -10.95
CA LEU A 415 -9.11 9.36 -11.26
C LEU A 415 -10.21 8.86 -10.32
N ARG A 416 -11.02 9.76 -9.80
CA ARG A 416 -12.21 9.43 -8.98
C ARG A 416 -13.40 10.17 -9.56
N CYS A 417 -14.50 9.47 -9.79
CA CYS A 417 -15.71 10.03 -10.36
C CYS A 417 -16.92 9.71 -9.49
N ASP A 418 -17.81 10.69 -9.38
CA ASP A 418 -19.13 10.56 -8.76
C ASP A 418 -20.20 11.21 -9.65
N CYS A 419 -21.39 11.42 -9.10
CA CYS A 419 -22.53 12.01 -9.81
C CYS A 419 -22.26 13.40 -10.43
N ARG A 420 -21.23 14.12 -9.97
CA ARG A 420 -20.87 15.46 -10.46
C ARG A 420 -19.91 15.42 -11.64
N GLY A 421 -19.10 14.38 -11.75
CA GLY A 421 -18.04 14.26 -12.75
C GLY A 421 -16.79 13.58 -12.18
N CYS A 422 -15.62 13.87 -12.75
CA CYS A 422 -14.35 13.25 -12.39
C CYS A 422 -13.33 14.25 -11.84
N VAL A 423 -12.53 13.81 -10.86
CA VAL A 423 -11.41 14.56 -10.29
C VAL A 423 -10.15 13.71 -10.31
N ALA A 424 -9.03 14.30 -10.73
CA ALA A 424 -7.73 13.64 -10.72
C ALA A 424 -7.02 13.87 -9.38
N LEU A 425 -6.85 12.80 -8.60
CA LEU A 425 -5.93 12.78 -7.48
C LEU A 425 -4.51 12.58 -8.00
N THR A 426 -3.87 13.68 -8.39
CA THR A 426 -2.44 13.67 -8.73
C THR A 426 -1.60 13.56 -7.47
N ARG A 427 -0.46 12.88 -7.57
CA ARG A 427 0.50 12.74 -6.47
C ARG A 427 0.86 14.10 -5.87
N VAL A 428 0.27 14.43 -4.71
CA VAL A 428 0.83 15.46 -3.81
C VAL A 428 2.22 14.96 -3.40
N PRO A 429 3.24 15.84 -3.22
CA PRO A 429 4.53 15.42 -2.71
C PRO A 429 4.31 14.55 -1.47
N GLU A 430 4.71 13.28 -1.55
CA GLU A 430 4.46 12.28 -0.51
C GLU A 430 4.66 12.90 0.87
N ARG A 431 3.60 12.99 1.68
CA ARG A 431 3.78 12.92 3.13
C ARG A 431 4.35 11.54 3.39
N ARG A 432 5.69 11.43 3.32
CA ARG A 432 6.53 10.23 3.40
C ARG A 432 5.79 8.98 3.90
N THR A 433 5.11 8.28 2.99
CA THR A 433 4.65 6.90 3.20
C THR A 433 5.69 5.87 2.74
N LEU A 434 6.89 6.34 2.37
CA LEU A 434 8.08 5.50 2.22
C LEU A 434 8.56 5.03 3.60
N GLY A 435 7.85 4.05 4.16
CA GLY A 435 8.20 3.33 5.36
C GLY A 435 7.94 4.04 6.68
N GLY A 436 6.76 4.64 6.91
CA GLY A 436 6.47 5.21 8.24
C GLY A 436 6.64 4.20 9.40
N LEU A 437 6.22 2.94 9.19
CA LEU A 437 6.35 1.89 10.22
C LEU A 437 7.64 1.08 10.11
N ILE A 438 8.12 0.81 8.89
CA ILE A 438 9.30 -0.05 8.64
C ILE A 438 10.56 0.73 8.25
N GLY A 439 10.45 2.00 7.86
CA GLY A 439 11.50 2.77 7.16
C GLY A 439 12.09 3.96 7.88
#